data_AF-A0A5Q2VZY5-F1
#
_entry.id   AF-A0A5Q2VZY5-F1
#
_cell.length_a   1.000
_cell.length_b   1.000
_cell.length_c   1.000
_cell.angle_alpha   90.00
_cell.angle_beta   90.00
_cell.angle_gamma   90.00
#
_symmetry.space_group_name_H-M   'P 1'
#
loop_
_entity.id
_entity.type
_entity.pdbx_description
1 polymer ?
#
loop_
_entity_poly.entity_id
_entity_poly.type
_entity_poly.pdbx_seq_one_letter_code
_entity_poly.pdbx_strand_id
1 'polypeptide(L)'
;MTTTPMMMPMLARGKHRKPRRGACFMELASYLAGQPWSDHPACTDPALAQLARLVNDLTTDAGRPQLAPMIPSVIGIVDLGDEYIEEVAVIAALRALPIAALEHQHGLGVGLLRILGDSGPYPVAVREPWRSRAEAELADHTALRSWSVAFMRRMKIALPPLSVAIPLTVIAARALSEACVGDPDAELRAVLGEAIDWARACAGSDAPEASPLEPHQWAGMVRSA
;
A
#
# COMPACT_ATOMS: atom_id res chain seq x y z
N MET A 1 0.79 19.76 -36.56
CA MET A 1 -0.01 18.90 -35.66
C MET A 1 0.01 19.53 -34.29
N THR A 2 -1.06 20.22 -33.91
CA THR A 2 -1.21 20.90 -32.62
C THR A 2 -1.43 19.84 -31.55
N THR A 3 -0.39 19.49 -30.81
CA THR A 3 -0.48 18.73 -29.56
C THR A 3 -1.28 19.58 -28.58
N THR A 4 -2.58 19.34 -28.52
CA THR A 4 -3.42 19.91 -27.47
C THR A 4 -2.87 19.41 -26.14
N PRO A 5 -2.42 20.27 -25.21
CA PRO A 5 -1.93 19.82 -23.92
C PRO A 5 -3.05 19.01 -23.26
N MET A 6 -2.77 17.74 -23.01
CA MET A 6 -3.72 16.86 -22.35
C MET A 6 -3.82 17.34 -20.90
N MET A 7 -4.93 17.99 -20.55
CA MET A 7 -5.22 18.34 -19.16
C MET A 7 -5.22 17.05 -18.33
N MET A 8 -4.22 16.93 -17.46
CA MET A 8 -3.98 15.78 -16.60
C MET A 8 -5.11 15.68 -15.57
N PRO A 9 -5.84 14.55 -15.51
CA PRO A 9 -6.91 14.39 -14.55
C PRO A 9 -6.42 14.57 -13.11
N MET A 10 -7.23 15.28 -12.31
CA MET A 10 -7.14 15.20 -10.86
C MET A 10 -7.28 13.74 -10.44
N LEU A 11 -6.49 13.33 -9.44
CA LEU A 11 -6.61 11.99 -8.90
C LEU A 11 -8.05 11.79 -8.36
N ALA A 12 -8.65 10.68 -8.71
CA ALA A 12 -10.03 10.33 -8.42
C ALA A 12 -10.10 8.90 -7.86
N ARG A 13 -11.12 8.62 -7.06
CA ARG A 13 -11.38 7.29 -6.50
C ARG A 13 -11.83 6.32 -7.58
N GLY A 14 -11.34 5.09 -7.52
CA GLY A 14 -11.77 3.97 -8.34
C GLY A 14 -11.17 3.97 -9.75
N LYS A 15 -11.68 3.06 -10.58
CA LYS A 15 -11.20 2.82 -11.94
C LYS A 15 -11.91 3.69 -12.98
N HIS A 16 -11.14 4.24 -13.92
CA HIS A 16 -11.59 5.11 -14.98
C HIS A 16 -11.33 4.51 -16.36
N ARG A 17 -12.33 4.55 -17.24
CA ARG A 17 -12.15 4.06 -18.62
C ARG A 17 -11.31 4.98 -19.51
N LYS A 18 -11.18 6.26 -19.15
CA LYS A 18 -10.55 7.31 -19.96
C LYS A 18 -9.98 8.42 -19.07
N PRO A 19 -8.84 9.06 -19.43
CA PRO A 19 -8.24 10.15 -18.65
C PRO A 19 -9.17 11.34 -18.38
N ARG A 20 -10.09 11.64 -19.32
CA ARG A 20 -11.05 12.74 -19.16
C ARG A 20 -12.05 12.56 -18.00
N ARG A 21 -12.11 11.38 -17.39
CA ARG A 21 -13.03 11.06 -16.29
C ARG A 21 -12.37 11.07 -14.91
N GLY A 22 -11.11 11.47 -14.82
CA GLY A 22 -10.28 11.24 -13.64
C GLY A 22 -9.22 10.16 -13.89
N ALA A 23 -8.34 9.99 -12.92
CA ALA A 23 -7.34 8.94 -12.89
C ALA A 23 -7.15 8.46 -11.45
N CYS A 24 -7.02 7.16 -11.23
CA CYS A 24 -6.37 6.71 -10.00
C CYS A 24 -4.85 6.85 -10.13
N PHE A 25 -4.15 6.69 -9.00
CA PHE A 25 -2.69 6.68 -8.96
C PHE A 25 -2.06 5.78 -10.04
N MET A 26 -2.54 4.54 -10.15
CA MET A 26 -1.97 3.53 -11.07
C MET A 26 -2.27 3.80 -12.55
N GLU A 27 -3.41 4.42 -12.86
CA GLU A 27 -3.74 4.83 -14.24
C GLU A 27 -2.82 5.93 -14.73
N LEU A 28 -2.51 6.90 -13.84
CA LEU A 28 -1.54 7.94 -14.17
C LEU A 28 -0.11 7.37 -14.22
N ALA A 29 0.24 6.40 -13.37
CA ALA A 29 1.51 5.68 -13.47
C ALA A 29 1.64 4.97 -14.83
N SER A 30 0.60 4.26 -15.28
CA SER A 30 0.60 3.57 -16.58
C SER A 30 0.78 4.53 -17.74
N TYR A 31 0.10 5.69 -17.69
CA TYR A 31 0.23 6.75 -18.69
C TYR A 31 1.65 7.32 -18.74
N LEU A 32 2.24 7.65 -17.59
CA LEU A 32 3.60 8.19 -17.50
C LEU A 32 4.66 7.18 -17.95
N ALA A 33 4.42 5.89 -17.74
CA ALA A 33 5.26 4.80 -18.24
C ALA A 33 5.09 4.51 -19.74
N GLY A 34 4.21 5.24 -20.45
CA GLY A 34 3.90 5.00 -21.86
C GLY A 34 3.11 3.71 -22.13
N GLN A 35 2.50 3.12 -21.09
CA GLN A 35 1.68 1.91 -21.18
C GLN A 35 0.21 2.23 -21.51
N PRO A 36 -0.59 1.22 -21.92
CA PRO A 36 -2.05 1.39 -22.01
C PRO A 36 -2.65 1.88 -20.69
N TRP A 37 -3.71 2.68 -20.78
CA TRP A 37 -4.43 3.19 -19.61
C TRP A 37 -5.00 2.04 -18.77
N SER A 38 -4.47 1.83 -17.57
CA SER A 38 -4.85 0.71 -16.70
C SER A 38 -4.56 1.02 -15.24
N ASP A 39 -5.46 0.63 -14.35
CA ASP A 39 -5.23 0.59 -12.91
C ASP A 39 -4.43 -0.64 -12.45
N HIS A 40 -4.10 -1.53 -13.38
CA HIS A 40 -3.21 -2.68 -13.21
C HIS A 40 -2.08 -2.59 -14.26
N PRO A 41 -1.16 -1.63 -14.12
CA PRO A 41 -0.06 -1.47 -15.07
C PRO A 41 0.96 -2.60 -14.93
N ALA A 42 1.71 -2.85 -16.01
CA ALA A 42 2.84 -3.78 -15.99
C ALA A 42 4.15 -3.09 -15.54
N CYS A 43 4.17 -1.75 -15.40
CA CYS A 43 5.34 -0.99 -14.96
C CYS A 43 5.50 -0.93 -13.43
N THR A 44 4.64 -1.61 -12.67
CA THR A 44 4.68 -1.60 -11.20
C THR A 44 4.32 -3.00 -10.69
N ASP A 45 5.00 -3.45 -9.64
CA ASP A 45 4.74 -4.70 -8.96
C ASP A 45 3.26 -4.80 -8.51
N PRO A 46 2.58 -5.94 -8.72
CA PRO A 46 1.15 -6.09 -8.41
C PRO A 46 0.78 -5.80 -6.94
N ALA A 47 1.65 -6.11 -5.98
CA ALA A 47 1.39 -5.86 -4.56
C ALA A 47 1.48 -4.35 -4.25
N LEU A 48 2.49 -3.67 -4.79
CA LEU A 48 2.62 -2.21 -4.66
C LEU A 48 1.46 -1.49 -5.35
N ALA A 49 1.07 -1.94 -6.55
CA ALA A 49 -0.07 -1.42 -7.29
C ALA A 49 -1.40 -1.63 -6.54
N GLN A 50 -1.54 -2.74 -5.81
CA GLN A 50 -2.70 -2.96 -4.94
C GLN A 50 -2.75 -1.95 -3.79
N LEU A 51 -1.66 -1.78 -3.04
CA LEU A 51 -1.60 -0.82 -1.94
C LEU A 51 -1.86 0.61 -2.44
N ALA A 52 -1.22 1.03 -3.54
CA ALA A 52 -1.38 2.36 -4.10
C ALA A 52 -2.84 2.67 -4.49
N ARG A 53 -3.58 1.69 -5.01
CA ARG A 53 -5.02 1.82 -5.27
C ARG A 53 -5.85 1.94 -4.00
N LEU A 54 -5.56 1.13 -2.98
CA LEU A 54 -6.24 1.22 -1.68
C LEU A 54 -6.03 2.60 -1.06
N VAL A 55 -4.78 3.08 -1.03
CA VAL A 55 -4.42 4.40 -0.52
C VAL A 55 -5.12 5.50 -1.33
N ASN A 56 -5.07 5.45 -2.66
CA ASN A 56 -5.78 6.40 -3.52
C ASN A 56 -7.27 6.47 -3.20
N ASP A 57 -7.91 5.31 -3.05
CA ASP A 57 -9.36 5.22 -2.87
C ASP A 57 -9.79 5.64 -1.46
N LEU A 58 -8.97 5.39 -0.45
CA LEU A 58 -9.24 5.74 0.95
C LEU A 58 -8.82 7.16 1.31
N THR A 59 -7.90 7.77 0.55
CA THR A 59 -7.50 9.18 0.74
C THR A 59 -8.67 10.09 0.36
N THR A 60 -8.92 11.11 1.18
CA THR A 60 -9.98 12.10 0.90
C THR A 60 -9.71 12.85 -0.40
N ASP A 61 -10.75 13.44 -0.99
CA ASP A 61 -10.58 14.22 -2.23
C ASP A 61 -9.64 15.43 -2.05
N ALA A 62 -9.56 16.01 -0.84
CA ALA A 62 -8.65 17.10 -0.51
C ALA A 62 -7.20 16.62 -0.33
N GLY A 63 -6.99 15.43 0.22
CA GLY A 63 -5.65 14.84 0.40
C GLY A 63 -5.08 14.23 -0.88
N ARG A 64 -5.92 13.72 -1.79
CA ARG A 64 -5.49 12.94 -2.95
C ARG A 64 -4.47 13.63 -3.87
N PRO A 65 -4.53 14.95 -4.13
CA PRO A 65 -3.48 15.64 -4.89
C PRO A 65 -2.06 15.46 -4.32
N GLN A 66 -1.93 15.23 -3.02
CA GLN A 66 -0.64 15.02 -2.35
C GLN A 66 0.00 13.66 -2.68
N LEU A 67 -0.74 12.73 -3.30
CA LEU A 67 -0.21 11.46 -3.79
C LEU A 67 0.47 11.60 -5.16
N ALA A 68 0.13 12.62 -5.94
CA ALA A 68 0.63 12.78 -7.31
C ALA A 68 2.17 12.83 -7.40
N PRO A 69 2.90 13.53 -6.50
CA PRO A 69 4.37 13.55 -6.52
C PRO A 69 5.03 12.17 -6.34
N MET A 70 4.32 11.20 -5.75
CA MET A 70 4.84 9.84 -5.52
C MET A 70 4.68 8.94 -6.75
N ILE A 71 3.86 9.29 -7.74
CA ILE A 71 3.57 8.43 -8.90
C ILE A 71 4.81 8.02 -9.70
N PRO A 72 5.78 8.90 -10.00
CA PRO A 72 6.97 8.49 -10.74
C PRO A 72 7.78 7.41 -10.01
N SER A 73 7.70 7.37 -8.67
CA SER A 73 8.55 6.54 -7.85
C SER A 73 8.25 5.03 -7.91
N VAL A 74 7.09 4.65 -8.44
CA VAL A 74 6.67 3.26 -8.61
C VAL A 74 6.90 2.72 -10.02
N ILE A 75 7.32 3.57 -10.96
CA ILE A 75 7.47 3.21 -12.37
C ILE A 75 8.79 2.47 -12.56
N GLY A 76 8.73 1.31 -13.21
CA GLY A 76 9.88 0.44 -13.43
C GLY A 76 10.20 -0.47 -12.24
N ILE A 77 9.43 -0.38 -11.15
CA ILE A 77 9.56 -1.23 -9.97
C ILE A 77 8.73 -2.48 -10.18
N VAL A 78 9.34 -3.56 -10.66
CA VAL A 78 8.65 -4.81 -11.04
C VAL A 78 9.38 -6.04 -10.47
N ASP A 79 8.71 -7.19 -10.48
CA ASP A 79 9.30 -8.51 -10.20
C ASP A 79 10.04 -8.61 -8.85
N LEU A 80 9.41 -8.14 -7.76
CA LEU A 80 10.04 -8.03 -6.43
C LEU A 80 10.09 -9.33 -5.61
N GLY A 81 9.59 -10.42 -6.19
CA GLY A 81 9.48 -11.74 -5.56
C GLY A 81 8.15 -11.96 -4.83
N ASP A 82 7.84 -13.23 -4.56
CA ASP A 82 6.60 -13.64 -3.87
C ASP A 82 6.56 -13.15 -2.41
N GLU A 83 7.71 -12.85 -1.81
CA GLU A 83 7.84 -12.31 -0.46
C GLU A 83 7.30 -10.88 -0.33
N TYR A 84 7.36 -10.09 -1.40
CA TYR A 84 7.06 -8.66 -1.35
C TYR A 84 5.61 -8.37 -0.99
N ILE A 85 4.66 -9.22 -1.40
CA ILE A 85 3.26 -9.05 -1.02
C ILE A 85 3.05 -9.18 0.49
N GLU A 86 3.77 -10.11 1.14
CA GLU A 86 3.71 -10.31 2.59
C GLU A 86 4.35 -9.14 3.32
N GLU A 87 5.45 -8.60 2.78
CA GLU A 87 6.13 -7.43 3.33
C GLU A 87 5.27 -6.17 3.24
N VAL A 88 4.58 -5.93 2.14
CA VAL A 88 3.60 -4.84 2.01
C VAL A 88 2.52 -4.94 3.09
N ALA A 89 2.02 -6.16 3.33
CA ALA A 89 1.02 -6.38 4.37
C ALA A 89 1.56 -6.14 5.79
N VAL A 90 2.80 -6.55 6.06
CA VAL A 90 3.50 -6.26 7.33
C VAL A 90 3.73 -4.77 7.50
N ILE A 91 4.28 -4.07 6.51
CA ILE A 91 4.49 -2.61 6.52
C ILE A 91 3.19 -1.89 6.88
N ALA A 92 2.10 -2.24 6.19
CA ALA A 92 0.81 -1.63 6.42
C ALA A 92 0.27 -1.95 7.82
N ALA A 93 0.37 -3.20 8.26
CA ALA A 93 -0.11 -3.61 9.58
C ALA A 93 0.67 -2.92 10.72
N LEU A 94 2.00 -2.82 10.63
CA LEU A 94 2.83 -2.16 11.63
C LEU A 94 2.57 -0.66 11.70
N ARG A 95 2.33 0.00 10.56
CA ARG A 95 1.91 1.42 10.55
C ARG A 95 0.55 1.61 11.22
N ALA A 96 -0.40 0.71 10.93
CA ALA A 96 -1.77 0.83 11.40
C ALA A 96 -1.93 0.51 12.89
N LEU A 97 -1.16 -0.46 13.41
CA LEU A 97 -1.39 -1.04 14.72
C LEU A 97 -1.49 -0.02 15.87
N PRO A 98 -0.59 0.97 15.99
CA PRO A 98 -0.58 1.90 17.13
C PRO A 98 -1.78 2.85 17.16
N ILE A 99 -2.41 3.10 16.00
CA ILE A 99 -3.50 4.07 15.85
C ILE A 99 -4.85 3.44 15.52
N ALA A 100 -4.87 2.15 15.22
CA ALA A 100 -6.06 1.40 14.88
C ALA A 100 -7.02 1.27 16.07
N ALA A 101 -8.32 1.34 15.81
CA ALA A 101 -9.33 0.95 16.78
C ALA A 101 -9.19 -0.53 17.16
N LEU A 102 -9.62 -0.90 18.38
CA LEU A 102 -9.45 -2.25 18.93
C LEU A 102 -9.97 -3.37 18.00
N GLU A 103 -11.09 -3.13 17.30
CA GLU A 103 -11.65 -4.08 16.34
C GLU A 103 -10.67 -4.40 15.20
N HIS A 104 -9.99 -3.39 14.66
CA HIS A 104 -8.97 -3.55 13.63
C HIS A 104 -7.69 -4.17 14.20
N GLN A 105 -7.26 -3.77 15.40
CA GLN A 105 -6.05 -4.32 16.04
C GLN A 105 -6.09 -5.84 16.16
N HIS A 106 -7.24 -6.41 16.50
CA HIS A 106 -7.44 -7.86 16.53
C HIS A 106 -7.19 -8.55 15.18
N GLY A 107 -7.72 -7.97 14.09
CA GLY A 107 -7.48 -8.48 12.73
C GLY A 107 -6.01 -8.37 12.33
N LEU A 108 -5.39 -7.24 12.65
CA LEU A 108 -3.97 -7.00 12.40
C LEU A 108 -3.07 -7.99 13.15
N GLY A 109 -3.31 -8.20 14.44
CA GLY A 109 -2.53 -9.12 15.28
C GLY A 109 -2.61 -10.58 14.81
N VAL A 110 -3.81 -11.05 14.42
CA VAL A 110 -3.99 -12.39 13.85
C VAL A 110 -3.28 -12.51 12.50
N GLY A 111 -3.38 -11.50 11.64
CA GLY A 111 -2.70 -11.48 10.34
C GLY A 111 -1.17 -11.53 10.47
N LEU A 112 -0.59 -10.71 11.35
CA LEU A 112 0.85 -10.69 11.61
C LEU A 112 1.35 -12.05 12.14
N LEU A 113 0.68 -12.65 13.12
CA LEU A 113 1.05 -13.98 13.61
C LEU A 113 0.92 -15.07 12.54
N ARG A 114 -0.04 -14.94 11.62
CA ARG A 114 -0.19 -15.89 10.52
C ARG A 114 0.98 -15.79 9.54
N ILE A 115 1.37 -14.57 9.17
CA ILE A 115 2.50 -14.28 8.27
C ILE A 115 3.82 -14.77 8.87
N LEU A 116 4.03 -14.57 10.18
CA LEU A 116 5.25 -15.00 10.86
C LEU A 116 5.38 -16.52 10.99
N GLY A 117 4.30 -17.29 10.77
CA GLY A 117 4.29 -18.75 10.89
C GLY A 117 4.07 -19.25 12.32
N ASP A 118 3.77 -18.36 13.28
CA ASP A 118 3.51 -18.68 14.69
C ASP A 118 2.30 -19.60 14.89
N SER A 119 1.45 -19.73 13.87
CA SER A 119 0.22 -20.52 13.89
C SER A 119 0.19 -21.64 12.85
N GLY A 120 1.36 -22.11 12.44
CA GLY A 120 1.54 -23.24 11.50
C GLY A 120 2.12 -22.81 10.16
N PRO A 121 2.24 -23.75 9.20
CA PRO A 121 2.92 -23.51 7.93
C PRO A 121 2.35 -22.29 7.20
N TYR A 122 3.25 -21.45 6.68
CA TYR A 122 2.93 -20.28 5.87
C TYR A 122 3.75 -20.34 4.59
N PRO A 123 3.19 -19.96 3.42
CA PRO A 123 3.79 -20.32 2.13
C PRO A 123 5.09 -19.56 1.84
N VAL A 124 5.25 -18.35 2.37
CA VAL A 124 6.34 -17.45 2.01
C VAL A 124 6.89 -16.77 3.26
N ALA A 125 8.22 -16.67 3.36
CA ALA A 125 8.88 -16.04 4.49
C ALA A 125 9.16 -14.55 4.20
N VAL A 126 8.66 -13.66 5.08
CA VAL A 126 8.99 -12.23 5.05
C VAL A 126 10.50 -12.03 5.26
N ARG A 127 11.12 -11.16 4.43
CA ARG A 127 12.52 -10.78 4.52
C ARG A 127 12.78 -9.81 5.68
N GLU A 128 14.04 -9.74 6.11
CA GLU A 128 14.49 -8.68 7.01
C GLU A 128 14.48 -7.32 6.32
N PRO A 129 14.21 -6.20 7.04
CA PRO A 129 14.04 -6.10 8.49
C PRO A 129 12.58 -6.33 8.97
N TRP A 130 11.65 -6.61 8.06
CA TRP A 130 10.22 -6.59 8.37
C TRP A 130 9.77 -7.74 9.27
N ARG A 131 10.42 -8.90 9.15
CA ARG A 131 10.24 -10.01 10.10
C ARG A 131 10.56 -9.58 11.53
N SER A 132 11.78 -9.12 11.78
CA SER A 132 12.21 -8.72 13.12
C SER A 132 11.35 -7.57 13.68
N ARG A 133 10.95 -6.62 12.83
CA ARG A 133 10.06 -5.52 13.24
C ARG A 133 8.67 -6.02 13.68
N ALA A 134 8.09 -6.97 12.94
CA ALA A 134 6.80 -7.53 13.31
C ALA A 134 6.85 -8.35 14.60
N GLU A 135 7.93 -9.12 14.80
CA GLU A 135 8.17 -9.85 16.04
C GLU A 135 8.32 -8.91 17.24
N ALA A 136 9.09 -7.82 17.10
CA ALA A 136 9.27 -6.81 18.13
C ALA A 136 7.94 -6.11 18.47
N GLU A 137 7.18 -5.69 17.46
CA GLU A 137 5.89 -5.02 17.66
C GLU A 137 4.90 -5.90 18.44
N LEU A 138 4.81 -7.19 18.09
CA LEU A 138 3.95 -8.15 18.79
C LEU A 138 4.44 -8.47 20.21
N ALA A 139 5.76 -8.41 20.46
CA ALA A 139 6.31 -8.57 21.80
C ALA A 139 5.92 -7.39 22.69
N ASP A 140 6.00 -6.16 22.18
CA ASP A 140 5.61 -4.94 22.87
C ASP A 140 4.08 -4.89 23.12
N HIS A 141 3.28 -5.46 22.21
CA HIS A 141 1.83 -5.58 22.33
C HIS A 141 1.38 -6.92 22.95
N THR A 142 1.89 -7.24 24.13
CA THR A 142 1.66 -8.55 24.81
C THR A 142 0.18 -8.92 24.95
N ALA A 143 -0.70 -7.95 25.24
CA ALA A 143 -2.15 -8.19 25.35
C ALA A 143 -2.77 -8.61 24.02
N LEU A 144 -2.43 -7.91 22.93
CA LEU A 144 -2.89 -8.23 21.59
C LEU A 144 -2.36 -9.60 21.14
N ARG A 145 -1.07 -9.86 21.37
CA ARG A 145 -0.47 -11.16 21.02
C ARG A 145 -1.16 -12.30 21.76
N SER A 146 -1.34 -12.16 23.07
CA SER A 146 -2.03 -13.16 23.91
C SER A 146 -3.46 -13.40 23.44
N TRP A 147 -4.20 -12.33 23.14
CA TRP A 147 -5.55 -12.42 22.59
C TRP A 147 -5.57 -13.14 21.25
N SER A 148 -4.66 -12.79 20.33
CA SER A 148 -4.61 -13.35 18.97
C SER A 148 -4.27 -14.85 18.98
N VAL A 149 -3.30 -15.27 19.79
CA VAL A 149 -2.97 -16.69 20.00
C VAL A 149 -4.17 -17.45 20.59
N ALA A 150 -4.81 -16.90 21.61
CA ALA A 150 -5.98 -17.52 22.22
C ALA A 150 -7.16 -17.63 21.25
N PHE A 151 -7.38 -16.59 20.42
CA PHE A 151 -8.41 -16.56 19.38
C PHE A 151 -8.20 -17.67 18.35
N MET A 152 -6.99 -17.78 17.79
CA MET A 152 -6.66 -18.80 16.79
C MET A 152 -6.83 -20.21 17.35
N ARG A 153 -6.37 -20.46 18.59
CA ARG A 153 -6.57 -21.74 19.29
C ARG A 153 -8.05 -22.05 19.50
N ARG A 154 -8.85 -21.07 19.92
CA ARG A 154 -10.30 -21.24 20.19
C ARG A 154 -11.07 -21.59 18.93
N MET A 155 -10.75 -20.91 17.83
CA MET A 155 -11.41 -21.12 16.55
C MET A 155 -11.03 -22.45 15.89
N LYS A 156 -10.02 -23.17 16.43
CA LYS A 156 -9.51 -24.46 15.90
C LYS A 156 -9.22 -24.39 14.41
N ILE A 157 -8.80 -23.23 13.91
CA ILE A 157 -8.66 -23.04 12.47
C ILE A 157 -7.37 -23.71 12.04
N ALA A 158 -7.48 -24.90 11.45
CA ALA A 158 -6.45 -25.43 10.58
C ALA A 158 -6.48 -24.61 9.29
N LEU A 159 -5.90 -23.41 9.34
CA LEU A 159 -5.84 -22.55 8.17
C LEU A 159 -4.97 -23.24 7.12
N PRO A 160 -5.43 -23.34 5.87
CA PRO A 160 -4.55 -23.79 4.80
C PRO A 160 -3.34 -22.83 4.72
N PRO A 161 -2.20 -23.27 4.13
CA PRO A 161 -1.02 -22.44 3.92
C PRO A 161 -1.26 -21.42 2.80
N LEU A 162 -2.32 -20.61 2.93
CA LEU A 162 -2.66 -19.54 2.03
C LEU A 162 -2.15 -18.22 2.59
N SER A 163 -1.71 -17.36 1.68
CA SER A 163 -1.38 -15.98 1.99
C SER A 163 -2.60 -15.24 2.55
N VAL A 164 -2.38 -14.46 3.61
CA VAL A 164 -3.33 -13.49 4.16
C VAL A 164 -2.91 -12.05 3.88
N ALA A 165 -1.91 -11.84 3.03
CA ALA A 165 -1.37 -10.52 2.75
C ALA A 165 -2.44 -9.54 2.24
N ILE A 166 -3.19 -9.92 1.20
CA ILE A 166 -4.25 -9.08 0.63
C ILE A 166 -5.29 -8.63 1.67
N PRO A 167 -5.97 -9.54 2.41
CA PRO A 167 -6.93 -9.11 3.41
C PRO A 167 -6.28 -8.31 4.54
N LEU A 168 -5.04 -8.62 4.95
CA LEU A 168 -4.34 -7.85 5.96
C LEU A 168 -4.04 -6.42 5.50
N THR A 169 -3.55 -6.24 4.27
CA THR A 169 -3.32 -4.91 3.66
C THR A 169 -4.62 -4.09 3.60
N VAL A 170 -5.74 -4.73 3.27
CA VAL A 170 -7.05 -4.05 3.25
C VAL A 170 -7.48 -3.61 4.66
N ILE A 171 -7.35 -4.48 5.66
CA ILE A 171 -7.67 -4.16 7.06
C ILE A 171 -6.79 -3.02 7.55
N ALA A 172 -5.48 -3.07 7.28
CA ALA A 172 -4.54 -2.04 7.66
C ALA A 172 -4.85 -0.69 7.01
N ALA A 173 -5.06 -0.65 5.70
CA ALA A 173 -5.37 0.59 4.99
C ALA A 173 -6.68 1.22 5.51
N ARG A 174 -7.71 0.42 5.80
CA ARG A 174 -8.95 0.90 6.43
C ARG A 174 -8.70 1.45 7.82
N ALA A 175 -7.95 0.72 8.64
CA ALA A 175 -7.60 1.15 9.99
C ALA A 175 -6.86 2.49 10.00
N LEU A 176 -5.96 2.73 9.03
CA LEU A 176 -5.30 4.04 8.85
C LEU A 176 -6.30 5.13 8.47
N SER A 177 -7.19 4.85 7.52
CA SER A 177 -8.18 5.83 7.03
C SER A 177 -9.25 6.20 8.07
N GLU A 178 -9.54 5.30 9.00
CA GLU A 178 -10.57 5.44 10.04
C GLU A 178 -9.97 5.80 11.42
N ALA A 179 -8.64 5.95 11.50
CA ALA A 179 -7.96 6.27 12.75
C ALA A 179 -8.37 7.64 13.30
N CYS A 180 -8.49 7.73 14.63
CA CYS A 180 -8.80 8.97 15.32
C CYS A 180 -7.51 9.81 15.51
N VAL A 181 -6.91 10.24 14.41
CA VAL A 181 -5.68 11.04 14.35
C VAL A 181 -5.94 12.38 13.65
N GLY A 182 -4.99 13.31 13.78
CA GLY A 182 -5.14 14.65 13.20
C GLY A 182 -5.18 14.67 11.67
N ASP A 183 -4.46 13.75 11.01
CA ASP A 183 -4.39 13.66 9.55
C ASP A 183 -4.28 12.18 9.07
N PRO A 184 -5.41 11.48 8.89
CA PRO A 184 -5.44 10.12 8.35
C PRO A 184 -4.89 10.01 6.92
N ASP A 185 -5.00 11.07 6.11
CA ASP A 185 -4.47 11.10 4.75
C ASP A 185 -2.93 11.11 4.76
N ALA A 186 -2.31 11.76 5.74
CA ALA A 186 -0.86 11.69 5.96
C ALA A 186 -0.40 10.29 6.34
N GLU A 187 -1.16 9.55 7.15
CA GLU A 187 -0.86 8.17 7.52
C GLU A 187 -0.98 7.20 6.32
N LEU A 188 -2.02 7.36 5.49
CA LEU A 188 -2.18 6.64 4.23
C LEU A 188 -1.04 6.95 3.23
N ARG A 189 -0.61 8.20 3.15
CA ARG A 189 0.54 8.60 2.32
C ARG A 189 1.84 8.01 2.87
N ALA A 190 2.02 8.02 4.19
CA ALA A 190 3.23 7.50 4.83
C ALA A 190 3.40 6.00 4.60
N VAL A 191 2.34 5.19 4.77
CA VAL A 191 2.42 3.74 4.50
C VAL A 191 2.76 3.44 3.04
N LEU A 192 2.23 4.23 2.09
CA LEU A 192 2.58 4.08 0.68
C LEU A 192 4.05 4.44 0.45
N GLY A 193 4.55 5.51 1.09
CA GLY A 193 5.96 5.89 1.02
C GLY A 193 6.89 4.80 1.54
N GLU A 194 6.58 4.23 2.71
CA GLU A 194 7.37 3.14 3.29
C GLU A 194 7.41 1.89 2.39
N ALA A 195 6.28 1.54 1.76
CA ALA A 195 6.22 0.42 0.82
C ALA A 195 7.03 0.69 -0.47
N ILE A 196 7.03 1.94 -0.96
CA ILE A 196 7.81 2.37 -2.13
C ILE A 196 9.30 2.35 -1.84
N ASP A 197 9.71 2.88 -0.69
CA ASP A 197 11.11 2.88 -0.27
C ASP A 197 11.62 1.44 -0.12
N TRP A 198 10.80 0.55 0.45
CA TRP A 198 11.12 -0.87 0.52
C TRP A 198 11.21 -1.51 -0.87
N ALA A 199 10.26 -1.21 -1.77
CA ALA A 199 10.28 -1.73 -3.13
C ALA A 199 11.56 -1.36 -3.88
N ARG A 200 11.99 -0.10 -3.74
CA ARG A 200 13.24 0.41 -4.33
C ARG A 200 14.47 -0.24 -3.72
N ALA A 201 14.47 -0.47 -2.41
CA ALA A 201 15.54 -1.23 -1.76
C ALA A 201 15.62 -2.67 -2.31
N CYS A 202 14.49 -3.33 -2.54
CA CYS A 202 14.44 -4.66 -3.15
C CYS A 202 14.88 -4.67 -4.62
N ALA A 203 14.50 -3.66 -5.41
CA ALA A 203 14.89 -3.54 -6.82
C ALA A 203 16.38 -3.19 -7.02
N GLY A 204 17.05 -2.71 -5.98
CA GLY A 204 18.43 -2.23 -6.03
C GLY A 204 18.56 -0.77 -6.52
N SER A 205 19.71 -0.15 -6.25
CA SER A 205 19.99 1.27 -6.53
C SER A 205 19.96 1.68 -8.01
N ASP A 206 19.77 0.73 -8.94
CA ASP A 206 19.69 0.96 -10.38
C ASP A 206 18.25 1.23 -10.88
N ALA A 207 17.24 1.15 -10.00
CA ALA A 207 15.92 1.63 -10.33
C ALA A 207 16.02 3.12 -10.71
N PRO A 208 15.58 3.53 -11.93
CA PRO A 208 15.74 4.90 -12.37
C PRO A 208 15.11 5.82 -11.33
N GLU A 209 15.91 6.72 -10.77
CA GLU A 209 15.45 7.75 -9.87
C GLU A 209 14.55 8.68 -10.68
N ALA A 210 13.26 8.36 -10.72
CA ALA A 210 12.30 9.15 -11.44
C ALA A 210 12.28 10.53 -10.79
N SER A 211 12.69 11.56 -11.54
CA SER A 211 12.76 12.91 -11.03
C SER A 211 11.39 13.31 -10.44
N PRO A 212 11.37 13.97 -9.27
CA PRO A 212 10.12 14.43 -8.67
C PRO A 212 9.28 15.21 -9.69
N LEU A 213 7.97 14.98 -9.69
CA LEU A 213 7.05 15.78 -10.50
C LEU A 213 7.00 17.20 -9.93
N GLU A 214 7.68 18.12 -10.59
CA GLU A 214 7.70 19.52 -10.22
C GLU A 214 6.30 20.13 -10.38
N PRO A 215 5.85 21.02 -9.47
CA PRO A 215 4.52 21.63 -9.53
C PRO A 215 4.16 22.21 -10.89
N HIS A 216 5.10 22.81 -11.62
CA HIS A 216 4.83 23.36 -12.96
C HIS A 216 4.49 22.29 -14.02
N GLN A 217 4.89 21.03 -13.81
CA GLN A 217 4.61 19.91 -14.70
C GLN A 217 3.16 19.41 -14.59
N TRP A 218 2.46 19.73 -13.49
CA TRP A 218 1.10 19.25 -13.25
C TRP A 218 0.09 20.32 -12.74
N ALA A 219 0.52 21.42 -12.13
CA ALA A 219 -0.36 22.44 -11.54
C ALA A 219 -1.22 23.18 -12.58
N GLY A 220 -0.74 23.34 -13.82
CA GLY A 220 -1.54 23.88 -14.93
C GLY A 220 -2.52 22.88 -15.55
N MET A 221 -2.44 21.62 -15.12
CA MET A 221 -3.18 20.50 -15.70
C MET A 221 -4.32 20.01 -14.79
N VAL A 222 -4.26 20.31 -13.49
CA VAL A 222 -5.23 19.91 -12.47
C VAL A 222 -6.14 21.11 -12.12
N ARG A 223 -7.47 20.92 -12.07
CA ARG A 223 -8.39 21.92 -11.50
C ARG A 223 -8.60 21.65 -10.02
N SER A 224 -8.52 22.70 -9.21
CA SER A 224 -9.10 22.70 -7.86
C SER A 224 -10.60 22.44 -7.97
N ALA A 225 -11.13 21.55 -7.12
CA ALA A 225 -12.56 21.31 -6.99
C ALA A 225 -13.31 22.58 -6.59
#